data_AF-A0A846SYA7-F1
#
_entry.id   AF-A0A846SYA7-F1
#
_cell.length_a   1.000
_cell.length_b   1.000
_cell.length_c   1.000
_cell.angle_alpha   90.00
_cell.angle_beta   90.00
_cell.angle_gamma   90.00
#
_symmetry.space_group_name_H-M   'P 1'
#
loop_
_entity.id
_entity.type
_entity.pdbx_description
1 polymer ?
#
loop_
_entity_poly.entity_id
_entity_poly.type
_entity_poly.pdbx_seq_one_letter_code
_entity_poly.pdbx_strand_id
1 'polypeptide(L)'
;MLNLKPNHKAIRHYYQEIEHLRQSGIAHEGATAPIFASLLRHCAGQFPHLQLIEQYPLPRPKRRPLRVDGAIVDRFMLRLGVWEAKDNADDLPAEIIKKFAAGYPKDNILFQSPER
;
A
#
# COMPACT_ATOMS: atom_id res chain seq x y z
N MET A 1 10.36 14.90 9.78
CA MET A 1 10.29 14.75 8.31
C MET A 1 10.70 13.32 7.98
N LEU A 2 10.08 12.69 6.97
CA LEU A 2 10.45 11.32 6.58
C LEU A 2 11.91 11.31 6.11
N ASN A 3 12.73 10.45 6.71
CA ASN A 3 14.12 10.26 6.32
C ASN A 3 14.25 9.00 5.47
N LEU A 4 14.01 9.15 4.17
CA LEU A 4 14.07 8.07 3.19
C LEU A 4 14.90 8.53 1.99
N LYS A 5 16.02 7.84 1.74
CA LYS A 5 16.89 8.08 0.59
C LYS A 5 17.02 6.79 -0.24
N PRO A 6 17.28 6.88 -1.55
CA PRO A 6 17.41 5.70 -2.40
C PRO A 6 18.46 4.68 -1.91
N ASN A 7 19.49 5.16 -1.20
CA ASN A 7 20.55 4.33 -0.64
C ASN A 7 20.25 3.80 0.78
N HIS A 8 19.08 4.07 1.37
CA HIS A 8 18.75 3.50 2.68
C HIS A 8 18.57 1.98 2.61
N LYS A 9 18.89 1.29 3.70
CA LYS A 9 18.77 -0.18 3.79
C LYS A 9 17.35 -0.65 3.46
N ALA A 10 16.32 0.06 3.92
CA ALA A 10 14.92 -0.28 3.66
C ALA A 10 14.56 -0.24 2.16
N ILE A 11 15.07 0.75 1.42
CA ILE A 11 14.86 0.86 -0.03
C ILE A 11 15.60 -0.24 -0.78
N ARG A 12 16.87 -0.48 -0.44
CA ARG A 12 17.65 -1.56 -1.06
C ARG A 12 17.02 -2.91 -0.82
N HIS A 13 16.59 -3.18 0.41
CA HIS A 13 15.89 -4.40 0.78
C HIS A 13 14.57 -4.55 0.01
N TYR A 14 13.78 -3.48 -0.11
CA TYR A 14 12.54 -3.50 -0.90
C TYR A 14 12.80 -3.99 -2.34
N TYR A 15 13.75 -3.37 -3.06
CA TYR A 15 14.04 -3.77 -4.43
C TYR A 15 14.68 -5.16 -4.55
N GLN A 16 15.49 -5.58 -3.57
CA GLN A 16 16.04 -6.93 -3.52
C GLN A 16 14.94 -7.99 -3.41
N GLU A 17 13.97 -7.79 -2.52
CA GLU A 17 12.85 -8.74 -2.34
C GLU A 17 11.94 -8.79 -3.58
N ILE A 18 11.67 -7.64 -4.21
CA ILE A 18 10.91 -7.60 -5.48
C ILE A 18 11.64 -8.38 -6.58
N GLU A 19 12.96 -8.22 -6.70
CA GLU A 19 13.75 -8.94 -7.70
C GLU A 19 13.80 -10.45 -7.42
N HIS A 20 13.92 -10.85 -6.15
CA HIS A 20 13.85 -12.27 -5.75
C HIS A 20 12.50 -12.92 -6.11
N LEU A 21 11.38 -12.22 -5.87
CA LEU A 21 10.06 -12.70 -6.29
C LEU A 21 9.96 -12.85 -7.80
N ARG A 22 10.47 -11.86 -8.54
CA ARG A 22 10.47 -11.88 -10.01
C ARG A 22 11.23 -13.08 -10.56
N GLN A 23 12.41 -13.36 -10.01
CA GLN A 23 13.23 -14.53 -10.38
C GLN A 23 12.55 -15.86 -10.04
N SER A 24 11.75 -15.89 -8.98
CA SER A 24 11.01 -17.08 -8.56
C SER A 24 9.77 -17.37 -9.44
N GLY A 25 9.39 -16.46 -10.34
CA GLY A 25 8.21 -16.59 -11.20
C GLY A 25 6.87 -16.38 -10.50
N ILE A 26 6.87 -15.95 -9.22
CA ILE A 26 5.68 -15.77 -8.36
C ILE A 26 5.34 -14.28 -8.25
N ALA A 27 5.43 -13.53 -9.36
CA ALA A 27 5.13 -12.11 -9.37
C ALA A 27 3.62 -11.86 -9.55
N HIS A 28 2.83 -12.08 -8.49
CA HIS A 28 1.40 -11.72 -8.41
C HIS A 28 1.13 -10.83 -7.19
N GLU A 29 -0.02 -10.14 -7.17
CA GLU A 29 -0.44 -9.16 -6.15
C GLU A 29 -0.20 -9.64 -4.70
N GLY A 30 -0.61 -10.88 -4.40
CA GLY A 30 -0.48 -11.45 -3.05
C GLY A 30 0.96 -11.64 -2.57
N ALA A 31 1.94 -11.73 -3.48
CA ALA A 31 3.34 -11.90 -3.12
C ALA A 31 4.05 -10.54 -2.95
N THR A 32 3.65 -9.52 -3.70
CA THR A 32 4.31 -8.20 -3.71
C THR A 32 3.78 -7.26 -2.63
N ALA A 33 2.50 -7.37 -2.28
CA ALA A 33 1.89 -6.54 -1.24
C ALA A 33 2.63 -6.62 0.11
N PRO A 34 3.00 -7.81 0.65
CA PRO A 34 3.76 -7.90 1.91
C PRO A 34 5.10 -7.16 1.89
N ILE A 35 5.78 -7.11 0.74
CA ILE A 35 7.07 -6.44 0.59
C ILE A 35 6.90 -4.92 0.66
N PHE A 36 5.90 -4.38 -0.05
CA PHE A 36 5.62 -2.94 0.02
C PHE A 36 5.06 -2.53 1.38
N ALA A 37 4.22 -3.36 2.00
CA ALA A 37 3.74 -3.16 3.37
C ALA A 37 4.91 -3.05 4.38
N SER A 38 5.97 -3.85 4.20
CA SER A 38 7.19 -3.75 5.00
C SER A 38 7.87 -2.38 4.86
N LEU A 39 7.99 -1.87 3.63
CA LEU A 39 8.54 -0.54 3.37
C LEU A 39 7.67 0.57 3.98
N LEU A 40 6.35 0.50 3.81
CA LEU A 40 5.41 1.45 4.43
C LEU A 40 5.50 1.43 5.96
N ARG A 41 5.61 0.24 6.57
CA ARG A 41 5.80 0.09 8.01
C ARG A 41 7.10 0.72 8.48
N HIS A 42 8.20 0.53 7.74
CA HIS A 42 9.46 1.20 8.04
C HIS A 42 9.31 2.73 8.00
N CYS A 43 8.67 3.27 6.96
CA CYS A 43 8.43 4.71 6.82
C CYS A 43 7.55 5.28 7.94
N ALA A 44 6.43 4.62 8.24
CA ALA A 44 5.52 5.02 9.31
C ALA A 44 6.22 4.99 10.68
N GLY A 45 7.02 3.95 10.95
CA GLY A 45 7.75 3.78 12.21
C GLY A 45 8.82 4.85 12.47
N GLN A 46 9.17 5.69 11.49
CA GLN A 46 10.01 6.87 11.73
C GLN A 46 9.27 7.99 12.47
N PHE A 47 7.94 7.88 12.60
CA PHE A 47 7.08 8.84 13.29
C PHE A 47 6.47 8.17 14.52
N PRO A 48 6.64 8.72 15.74
CA PRO A 48 6.22 8.05 16.99
C PRO A 48 4.72 7.78 17.12
N HIS A 49 3.90 8.40 16.27
CA HIS A 49 2.44 8.38 16.39
C HIS A 49 1.76 7.72 15.19
N LEU A 50 2.52 7.23 14.21
CA LEU A 50 1.98 6.64 12.99
C LEU A 50 2.19 5.13 12.98
N GLN A 51 1.22 4.43 12.41
CA GLN A 51 1.31 3.00 12.17
C GLN A 51 0.59 2.60 10.89
N LEU A 52 1.06 1.52 10.26
CA LEU A 52 0.37 0.86 9.16
C LEU A 52 -0.60 -0.18 9.74
N ILE A 53 -1.88 -0.11 9.34
CA ILE A 53 -2.86 -1.16 9.54
C ILE A 53 -3.16 -1.79 8.18
N GLU A 54 -2.80 -3.06 8.03
CA GLU A 54 -3.10 -3.82 6.82
C GLU A 54 -4.57 -4.27 6.79
N GLN A 55 -5.10 -4.52 5.60
CA GLN A 55 -6.48 -4.98 5.40
C GLN A 55 -7.51 -4.03 6.05
N TYR A 56 -7.29 -2.73 5.94
CA TYR A 56 -8.05 -1.70 6.65
C TYR A 56 -9.47 -1.54 6.10
N PRO A 57 -10.52 -1.58 6.93
CA PRO A 57 -11.89 -1.41 6.48
C PRO A 57 -12.22 0.07 6.23
N LEU A 58 -12.96 0.35 5.15
CA LEU A 58 -13.58 1.64 4.89
C LEU A 58 -15.09 1.51 5.11
N PRO A 59 -15.63 2.00 6.24
CA PRO A 59 -17.05 1.93 6.55
C PRO A 59 -17.89 2.65 5.50
N ARG A 60 -19.04 2.07 5.16
CA ARG A 60 -20.02 2.67 4.24
C ARG A 60 -21.41 2.61 4.84
N PRO A 61 -22.21 3.70 4.78
CA PRO A 61 -23.57 3.69 5.27
C PRO A 61 -24.41 2.61 4.57
N LYS A 62 -25.06 1.74 5.34
CA LYS A 62 -25.99 0.69 4.86
C LYS A 62 -25.41 -0.25 3.80
N ARG A 63 -24.08 -0.40 3.71
CA ARG A 63 -23.39 -1.28 2.76
C ARG A 63 -22.28 -2.04 3.47
N ARG A 64 -21.86 -3.17 2.92
CA ARG A 64 -20.65 -3.86 3.40
C ARG A 64 -19.46 -2.90 3.32
N PRO A 65 -18.58 -2.84 4.33
CA PRO A 65 -17.37 -2.03 4.24
C PRO A 65 -16.54 -2.40 3.01
N LEU A 66 -15.88 -1.41 2.41
CA LEU A 66 -14.76 -1.71 1.51
C LEU A 66 -13.55 -2.10 2.35
N ARG A 67 -12.53 -2.64 1.69
CA ARG A 67 -11.25 -2.97 2.32
C ARG A 67 -10.13 -2.49 1.42
N VAL A 68 -9.15 -1.82 2.02
CA VAL A 68 -7.87 -1.45 1.39
C VAL A 68 -6.75 -2.32 1.93
N ASP A 69 -5.68 -2.49 1.17
CA ASP A 69 -4.53 -3.31 1.60
C ASP A 69 -3.80 -2.70 2.78
N GLY A 70 -3.76 -1.37 2.89
CA GLY A 70 -3.23 -0.71 4.06
C GLY A 70 -3.76 0.70 4.29
N ALA A 71 -3.71 1.13 5.55
CA ALA A 71 -3.93 2.51 5.95
C ALA A 71 -2.84 2.98 6.90
N ILE A 72 -2.34 4.18 6.70
CA ILE A 72 -1.55 4.89 7.70
C ILE A 72 -2.53 5.62 8.61
N VAL A 73 -2.46 5.32 9.90
CA VAL A 73 -3.29 5.95 10.93
C VAL A 73 -2.44 6.56 12.02
N ASP A 74 -2.99 7.54 12.72
CA ASP A 74 -2.39 8.09 13.93
C ASP A 74 -2.78 7.30 15.20
N ARG A 75 -2.34 7.78 16.36
CA ARG A 75 -2.66 7.24 17.70
C ARG A 75 -4.14 7.24 18.07
N PHE A 76 -4.97 8.00 17.36
CA PHE A 76 -6.42 8.09 17.55
C PHE A 76 -7.19 7.31 16.48
N MET A 77 -6.51 6.48 15.68
CA MET A 77 -7.08 5.77 14.54
C MET A 77 -7.63 6.70 13.46
N LEU A 78 -7.17 7.96 13.42
CA LEU A 78 -7.48 8.86 12.32
C LEU A 78 -6.67 8.43 11.09
N ARG A 79 -7.40 8.06 10.04
CA ARG A 79 -6.82 7.68 8.75
C ARG A 79 -6.19 8.89 8.06
N LEU A 80 -4.88 8.81 7.80
CA LEU A 80 -4.11 9.84 7.10
C LEU A 80 -3.94 9.54 5.61
N GLY A 81 -3.89 8.27 5.25
CA GLY A 81 -3.81 7.82 3.87
C GLY A 81 -4.03 6.31 3.76
N VAL A 82 -4.33 5.85 2.56
CA VAL A 82 -4.56 4.44 2.25
C VAL A 82 -3.70 4.00 1.07
N TRP A 83 -3.45 2.71 1.01
CA TRP A 83 -2.69 2.08 -0.05
C TRP A 83 -3.43 0.84 -0.57
N GLU A 84 -3.39 0.68 -1.88
CA GLU A 84 -3.90 -0.45 -2.65
C GLU A 84 -2.77 -1.02 -3.52
N ALA A 85 -2.51 -2.31 -3.35
CA ALA A 85 -1.58 -3.05 -4.17
C ALA A 85 -2.24 -3.39 -5.52
N LYS A 86 -1.43 -3.37 -6.58
CA LYS A 86 -1.83 -3.79 -7.93
C LYS A 86 -0.74 -4.62 -8.55
N ASP A 87 -1.13 -5.54 -9.43
CA ASP A 87 -0.16 -6.27 -10.23
C ASP A 87 0.24 -5.45 -11.49
N ASN A 88 1.29 -5.89 -12.17
CA ASN A 88 1.74 -5.23 -13.40
C ASN A 88 0.91 -5.63 -14.64
N ALA A 89 0.03 -6.63 -14.52
CA ALA A 89 -0.82 -7.10 -15.61
C ALA A 89 -2.15 -6.32 -15.68
N ASP A 90 -2.53 -5.65 -14.59
CA ASP A 90 -3.71 -4.81 -14.47
C ASP A 90 -3.59 -3.55 -15.33
N ASP A 91 -4.71 -3.20 -16.00
CA ASP A 91 -4.92 -1.85 -16.50
C ASP A 91 -5.16 -0.93 -15.30
N LEU A 92 -4.06 -0.40 -14.75
CA LEU A 92 -4.06 0.44 -13.56
C LEU A 92 -5.03 1.63 -13.68
N PRO A 93 -5.06 2.41 -14.78
CA PRO A 93 -6.10 3.42 -14.99
C PRO A 93 -7.54 2.89 -14.87
N ALA A 94 -7.86 1.76 -15.50
CA ALA A 94 -9.20 1.19 -15.44
C ALA A 94 -9.56 0.72 -14.01
N GLU A 95 -8.61 0.11 -13.31
CA GLU A 95 -8.78 -0.33 -11.92
C GLU A 95 -9.04 0.83 -10.96
N ILE A 96 -8.32 1.94 -11.13
CA ILE A 96 -8.52 3.16 -10.35
C ILE A 96 -9.95 3.70 -10.54
N ILE A 97 -10.43 3.75 -11.80
CA ILE A 97 -11.80 4.20 -12.12
C ILE A 97 -12.83 3.31 -11.44
N LYS A 98 -12.66 1.98 -11.50
CA LYS A 98 -13.57 1.01 -10.84
C LYS A 98 -13.59 1.20 -9.33
N LYS A 99 -12.42 1.39 -8.69
CA LYS A 99 -12.32 1.61 -7.23
C LYS A 99 -13.01 2.92 -6.83
N PHE A 100 -12.81 4.01 -7.57
CA PHE A 100 -13.54 5.26 -7.30
C PHE A 100 -15.05 5.11 -7.48
N ALA A 101 -15.51 4.40 -8.51
CA ALA A 101 -16.93 4.10 -8.70
C ALA A 101 -17.50 3.25 -7.54
N ALA A 102 -16.71 2.35 -6.96
CA ALA A 102 -17.10 1.55 -5.79
C ALA A 102 -17.15 2.36 -4.47
N GLY A 103 -16.61 3.57 -4.45
CA GLY A 103 -16.63 4.49 -3.31
C GLY A 103 -15.35 4.50 -2.48
N TYR A 104 -14.21 4.08 -3.04
CA TYR A 104 -12.89 4.35 -2.44
C TYR A 104 -12.61 5.86 -2.41
N PRO A 105 -11.82 6.35 -1.43
CA PRO A 105 -11.46 7.76 -1.35
C PRO A 105 -10.70 8.19 -2.61
N LYS A 106 -10.95 9.42 -3.06
CA LYS A 106 -10.22 10.03 -4.20
C LYS A 106 -9.01 10.85 -3.74
N ASP A 107 -8.92 11.09 -2.44
CA ASP A 107 -7.88 11.80 -1.74
C ASP A 107 -7.05 10.83 -0.89
N ASN A 108 -5.73 11.10 -0.79
CA ASN A 108 -4.80 10.36 0.07
C ASN A 108 -4.86 8.83 -0.13
N ILE A 109 -4.95 8.39 -1.38
CA ILE A 109 -4.85 6.98 -1.78
C ILE A 109 -3.62 6.80 -2.69
N LEU A 110 -2.79 5.81 -2.37
CA LEU A 110 -1.69 5.36 -3.19
C LEU A 110 -2.08 4.03 -3.85
N PHE A 111 -2.13 4.01 -5.17
CA PHE A 111 -2.12 2.76 -5.93
C PHE A 111 -0.68 2.45 -6.31
N GLN A 112 -0.21 1.25 -6.02
CA GLN A 112 1.17 0.86 -6.26
C GLN A 112 1.23 -0.49 -6.97
N SER A 113 2.04 -0.57 -8.01
CA SER A 113 2.50 -1.82 -8.59
C SER A 113 4.02 -1.96 -8.40
N PRO A 114 4.58 -3.18 -8.47
CA PRO A 114 6.02 -3.39 -8.24
C PRO A 114 6.93 -2.50 -9.09
N GLU A 115 6.46 -2.12 -10.28
CA GLU A 115 7.21 -1.28 -11.22
C GLU A 115 6.79 0.20 -11.20
N ARG A 116 5.65 0.58 -10.59
CA ARG A 116 5.05 1.92 -10.73
C ARG A 116 4.28 2.40 -9.51
#